data_AF-A0A9D5ESQ1-F1
#
_entry.id   AF-A0A9D5ESQ1-F1
#
_cell.length_a   1.000
_cell.length_b   1.000
_cell.length_c   1.000
_cell.angle_alpha   90.00
_cell.angle_beta   90.00
_cell.angle_gamma   90.00
#
_symmetry.space_group_name_H-M   'P 1'
#
loop_
_entity.id
_entity.type
_entity.pdbx_description
1 polymer ?
#
loop_
_entity_poly.entity_id
_entity_poly.type
_entity_poly.pdbx_seq_one_letter_code
_entity_poly.pdbx_strand_id
1 'polypeptide(L)'
;MSAPSTETEHMQIVFMEALTRIQRIARFRFRHLRCSDSREDVICETVALCWVWYISLVRKGRKPAEFIGALARYAVRAVSSGRRACGQERANDVLSRRCQRRRQLRVSSLPKVHIPHENLFEDALCDNTQTPVPDQVQFRCDFTAWEQRLPLVKQRLVKGLALGHRTKDLAAEFGLSEARISQLRKEFSADYTAFCEGSKNV
;
A
#
# COMPACT_ATOMS: atom_id res chain seq x y z
N MET A 1 -49.55 7.68 -12.74
CA MET A 1 -48.55 6.61 -12.91
C MET A 1 -47.72 6.46 -11.62
N SER A 2 -48.31 5.97 -10.53
CA SER A 2 -47.67 5.89 -9.19
C SER A 2 -47.43 4.45 -8.68
N ALA A 3 -47.33 3.46 -9.57
CA ALA A 3 -47.27 2.04 -9.20
C ALA A 3 -45.89 1.39 -8.90
N PRO A 4 -44.70 1.94 -9.28
CA PRO A 4 -43.44 1.20 -9.12
C PRO A 4 -42.88 1.17 -7.68
N SER A 5 -43.31 2.09 -6.81
CA SER A 5 -42.87 2.13 -5.41
C SER A 5 -43.43 0.97 -4.60
N THR A 6 -44.73 0.69 -4.72
CA THR A 6 -45.43 -0.34 -3.93
C THR A 6 -44.92 -1.76 -4.23
N GLU A 7 -44.59 -2.07 -5.48
CA GLU A 7 -44.04 -3.39 -5.84
C GLU A 7 -42.64 -3.59 -5.23
N THR A 8 -41.80 -2.55 -5.30
CA THR A 8 -40.44 -2.58 -4.72
C THR A 8 -40.49 -2.67 -3.20
N GLU A 9 -41.39 -1.92 -2.56
CA GLU A 9 -41.65 -1.97 -1.12
C GLU A 9 -42.10 -3.37 -0.67
N HIS A 10 -43.03 -3.98 -1.41
CA HIS A 10 -43.47 -5.35 -1.12
C HIS A 10 -42.31 -6.36 -1.22
N MET A 11 -41.49 -6.27 -2.28
CA MET A 11 -40.31 -7.12 -2.43
C MET A 11 -39.33 -6.93 -1.26
N GLN A 12 -39.13 -5.68 -0.83
CA GLN A 12 -38.25 -5.35 0.29
C GLN A 12 -38.77 -5.96 1.59
N ILE A 13 -40.06 -5.81 1.90
CA ILE A 13 -40.69 -6.36 3.10
C ILE A 13 -40.49 -7.88 3.17
N VAL A 14 -40.86 -8.60 2.11
CA VAL A 14 -40.73 -10.07 2.05
C VAL A 14 -39.26 -10.50 2.18
N PHE A 15 -38.33 -9.76 1.58
CA PHE A 15 -36.90 -10.06 1.72
C PHE A 15 -36.39 -9.79 3.14
N MET A 16 -36.84 -8.72 3.79
CA MET A 16 -36.49 -8.39 5.18
C MET A 16 -36.94 -9.45 6.17
N GLU A 17 -38.12 -10.05 5.97
CA GLU A 17 -38.57 -11.21 6.76
C GLU A 17 -37.61 -12.40 6.66
N ALA A 18 -36.98 -12.60 5.50
CA ALA A 18 -36.02 -13.66 5.28
C ALA A 18 -34.57 -13.30 5.70
N LEU A 19 -34.29 -12.04 6.04
CA LEU A 19 -32.94 -11.53 6.26
C LEU A 19 -32.18 -12.31 7.33
N THR A 20 -32.80 -12.54 8.49
CA THR A 20 -32.18 -13.27 9.61
C THR A 20 -31.80 -14.70 9.21
N ARG A 21 -32.60 -15.35 8.35
CA ARG A 21 -32.32 -16.69 7.83
C ARG A 21 -31.12 -16.67 6.88
N ILE A 22 -31.04 -15.70 5.99
CA ILE A 22 -29.90 -15.53 5.06
C ILE A 22 -28.61 -15.29 5.86
N GLN A 23 -28.65 -14.35 6.81
CA GLN A 23 -27.50 -14.05 7.67
C GLN A 23 -27.05 -15.27 8.49
N ARG A 24 -27.97 -16.07 9.03
CA ARG A 24 -27.64 -17.30 9.78
C ARG A 24 -26.86 -18.29 8.91
N ILE A 25 -27.30 -18.51 7.67
CA ILE A 25 -26.60 -19.39 6.71
C ILE A 25 -25.20 -18.83 6.38
N ALA A 26 -25.09 -17.53 6.14
CA ALA A 26 -23.82 -16.87 5.86
C ALA A 26 -22.84 -16.98 7.05
N ARG A 27 -23.28 -16.61 8.26
CA ARG A 27 -22.50 -16.71 9.50
C ARG A 27 -22.00 -18.13 9.74
N PHE A 28 -22.88 -19.12 9.58
CA PHE A 28 -22.50 -20.53 9.76
C PHE A 28 -21.42 -20.97 8.75
N ARG A 29 -21.55 -20.57 7.47
CA ARG A 29 -20.54 -20.92 6.45
C ARG A 29 -19.20 -20.24 6.74
N PHE A 30 -19.23 -18.95 7.07
CA PHE A 30 -18.04 -18.12 7.23
C PHE A 30 -17.48 -18.12 8.65
N ARG A 31 -17.96 -19.00 9.54
CA ARG A 31 -17.46 -19.18 10.91
C ARG A 31 -15.95 -19.43 11.03
N HIS A 32 -15.33 -19.92 9.96
CA HIS A 32 -13.89 -20.20 9.88
C HIS A 32 -13.05 -18.93 9.68
N LEU A 33 -13.67 -17.78 9.35
CA LEU A 33 -12.98 -16.51 9.24
C LEU A 33 -12.78 -15.91 10.63
N ARG A 34 -11.50 -15.79 11.02
CA ARG A 34 -11.11 -15.29 12.34
C ARG A 34 -11.22 -13.77 12.46
N CYS A 35 -10.88 -13.03 11.39
CA CYS A 35 -11.03 -11.59 11.35
C CYS A 35 -12.52 -11.22 11.29
N SER A 36 -12.98 -10.42 12.27
CA SER A 36 -14.38 -10.02 12.38
C SER A 36 -14.85 -9.21 11.18
N ASP A 37 -14.06 -8.22 10.75
CA ASP A 37 -14.42 -7.33 9.63
C ASP A 37 -14.52 -8.11 8.32
N SER A 38 -13.51 -8.94 8.02
CA SER A 38 -13.57 -9.86 6.88
C SER A 38 -14.77 -10.80 6.90
N ARG A 39 -15.25 -11.18 8.08
CA ARG A 39 -16.43 -12.05 8.23
C ARG A 39 -17.70 -11.26 7.99
N GLU A 40 -17.81 -10.04 8.49
CA GLU A 40 -18.95 -9.16 8.27
C GLU A 40 -19.06 -8.77 6.78
N ASP A 41 -17.95 -8.44 6.14
CA ASP A 41 -17.90 -8.11 4.71
C ASP A 41 -18.53 -9.21 3.84
N VAL A 42 -18.13 -10.47 4.06
CA VAL A 42 -18.68 -11.59 3.27
C VAL A 42 -20.13 -11.90 3.61
N ILE A 43 -20.59 -11.58 4.82
CA ILE A 43 -22.01 -11.69 5.20
C ILE A 43 -22.81 -10.61 4.48
N CYS A 44 -22.39 -9.36 4.52
CA CYS A 44 -22.99 -8.23 3.81
C CYS A 44 -23.05 -8.49 2.31
N GLU A 45 -21.95 -8.93 1.70
CA GLU A 45 -21.92 -9.31 0.28
C GLU A 45 -22.87 -10.47 -0.05
N THR A 46 -23.03 -11.44 0.85
CA THR A 46 -24.00 -12.52 0.67
C THR A 46 -25.42 -11.99 0.67
N VAL A 47 -25.76 -11.09 1.60
CA VAL A 47 -27.08 -10.46 1.69
C VAL A 47 -27.35 -9.63 0.43
N ALA A 48 -26.40 -8.80 0.02
CA ALA A 48 -26.51 -7.96 -1.17
C ALA A 48 -26.67 -8.81 -2.45
N LEU A 49 -25.87 -9.86 -2.63
CA LEU A 49 -25.97 -10.75 -3.78
C LEU A 49 -27.30 -11.53 -3.79
N CYS A 50 -27.78 -11.98 -2.63
CA CYS A 50 -29.12 -12.56 -2.49
C CYS A 50 -30.21 -11.60 -2.95
N TRP A 51 -30.13 -10.32 -2.57
CA TRP A 51 -31.11 -9.31 -2.99
C TRP A 51 -31.10 -9.08 -4.49
N VAL A 52 -29.92 -8.94 -5.10
CA VAL A 52 -29.78 -8.79 -6.55
C VAL A 52 -30.41 -9.98 -7.30
N TRP A 53 -30.14 -11.20 -6.84
CA TRP A 53 -30.73 -12.40 -7.45
C TRP A 53 -32.22 -12.54 -7.18
N TYR A 54 -32.68 -12.14 -5.99
CA TYR A 54 -34.09 -12.13 -5.62
C TYR A 54 -34.89 -11.26 -6.59
N ILE A 55 -34.48 -10.00 -6.80
CA ILE A 55 -35.14 -9.10 -7.76
C ILE A 55 -35.11 -9.71 -9.17
N SER A 56 -33.96 -10.22 -9.61
CA SER A 56 -33.85 -10.82 -10.95
C SER A 56 -34.80 -12.01 -11.15
N LEU A 57 -35.01 -12.82 -10.11
CA LEU A 57 -35.91 -13.97 -10.14
C LEU A 57 -37.39 -13.54 -10.11
N VAL A 58 -37.75 -12.55 -9.29
CA VAL A 58 -39.12 -12.00 -9.27
C VAL A 58 -39.48 -11.42 -10.63
N ARG A 59 -38.59 -10.63 -11.25
CA ARG A 59 -38.77 -10.09 -12.61
C ARG A 59 -38.90 -11.17 -13.69
N LYS A 60 -38.41 -12.38 -13.43
CA LYS A 60 -38.57 -13.56 -14.30
C LYS A 60 -39.84 -14.38 -13.98
N GLY A 61 -40.74 -13.86 -13.14
CA GLY A 61 -41.96 -14.54 -12.72
C GLY A 61 -41.74 -15.72 -11.77
N ARG A 62 -40.56 -15.82 -11.12
CA ARG A 62 -40.29 -16.84 -10.11
C ARG A 62 -40.64 -16.31 -8.71
N LYS A 63 -40.86 -17.23 -7.77
CA LYS A 63 -41.17 -16.93 -6.36
C LYS A 63 -40.00 -17.29 -5.43
N PRO A 64 -38.89 -16.52 -5.43
CA PRO A 64 -37.70 -16.84 -4.64
C PRO A 64 -37.91 -16.93 -3.12
N ALA A 65 -38.98 -16.33 -2.58
CA ALA A 65 -39.37 -16.49 -1.17
C ALA A 65 -39.56 -17.97 -0.77
N GLU A 66 -40.09 -18.80 -1.67
CA GLU A 66 -40.34 -20.24 -1.43
C GLU A 66 -39.04 -21.05 -1.25
N PHE A 67 -37.93 -20.57 -1.82
CA PHE A 67 -36.64 -21.27 -1.80
C PHE A 67 -35.47 -20.39 -1.32
N ILE A 68 -35.75 -19.41 -0.47
CA ILE A 68 -34.75 -18.42 -0.04
C ILE A 68 -33.51 -19.04 0.63
N GLY A 69 -33.70 -20.15 1.35
CA GLY A 69 -32.58 -20.89 1.96
C GLY A 69 -31.66 -21.55 0.93
N ALA A 70 -32.19 -21.97 -0.23
CA ALA A 70 -31.37 -22.45 -1.34
C ALA A 70 -30.65 -21.30 -2.02
N LEU A 71 -31.35 -20.18 -2.26
CA LEU A 71 -30.77 -18.96 -2.81
C LEU A 71 -29.57 -18.48 -1.98
N ALA A 72 -29.74 -18.42 -0.65
CA ALA A 72 -28.67 -18.06 0.28
C ALA A 72 -27.46 -19.00 0.21
N ARG A 73 -27.68 -20.32 0.12
CA ARG A 73 -26.59 -21.28 -0.03
C ARG A 73 -25.81 -21.09 -1.34
N TYR A 74 -26.50 -20.77 -2.45
CA TYR A 74 -25.84 -20.44 -3.71
C TYR A 74 -25.09 -19.11 -3.64
N ALA A 75 -25.67 -18.08 -3.03
CA ALA A 75 -25.02 -16.78 -2.87
C ALA A 75 -23.74 -16.90 -2.05
N VAL A 76 -23.79 -17.64 -0.93
CA VAL A 76 -22.62 -17.96 -0.10
C VAL A 76 -21.52 -18.65 -0.91
N ARG A 77 -21.86 -19.61 -1.78
CA ARG A 77 -20.89 -20.29 -2.66
C ARG A 77 -20.28 -19.33 -3.68
N ALA A 78 -21.09 -18.44 -4.25
CA ALA A 78 -20.63 -17.42 -5.19
C ALA A 78 -19.71 -16.37 -4.52
N VAL A 79 -20.09 -15.88 -3.35
CA VAL A 79 -19.23 -14.99 -2.54
C VAL A 79 -17.94 -15.67 -2.16
N SER A 80 -18.00 -16.96 -1.82
CA SER A 80 -16.81 -17.78 -1.55
C SER A 80 -15.91 -17.89 -2.78
N SER A 81 -16.43 -17.90 -4.01
CA SER A 81 -15.62 -17.94 -5.25
C SER A 81 -15.17 -16.55 -5.73
N GLY A 82 -15.43 -15.50 -4.94
CA GLY A 82 -15.03 -14.12 -5.23
C GLY A 82 -16.06 -13.32 -6.03
N ARG A 83 -17.29 -13.83 -6.24
CA ARG A 83 -18.38 -13.02 -6.79
C ARG A 83 -18.85 -12.02 -5.74
N ARG A 84 -19.22 -10.82 -6.18
CA ARG A 84 -19.75 -9.75 -5.35
C ARG A 84 -21.10 -9.30 -5.92
N ALA A 85 -21.87 -8.54 -5.17
CA ALA A 85 -23.10 -7.96 -5.68
C ALA A 85 -22.84 -7.12 -6.95
N CYS A 86 -21.76 -6.33 -6.92
CA CYS A 86 -21.29 -5.51 -8.02
C CYS A 86 -20.04 -6.10 -8.67
N GLY A 87 -20.19 -7.24 -9.36
CA GLY A 87 -19.14 -7.84 -10.17
C GLY A 87 -18.37 -8.96 -9.46
N GLN A 88 -17.04 -8.94 -9.57
CA GLN A 88 -16.19 -10.05 -9.17
C GLN A 88 -14.83 -9.53 -8.73
N GLU A 89 -14.26 -10.14 -7.68
CA GLU A 89 -12.90 -9.82 -7.25
C GLU A 89 -11.88 -9.98 -8.39
N ARG A 90 -10.89 -9.09 -8.39
CA ARG A 90 -9.82 -9.03 -9.40
C ARG A 90 -8.95 -10.28 -9.34
N ALA A 91 -8.77 -10.94 -10.48
CA ALA A 91 -8.00 -12.18 -10.56
C ALA A 91 -6.47 -11.98 -10.47
N ASN A 92 -6.00 -10.74 -10.66
CA ASN A 92 -4.57 -10.37 -10.64
C ASN A 92 -4.20 -9.54 -9.41
N ASP A 93 -5.15 -9.24 -8.52
CA ASP A 93 -4.88 -8.56 -7.26
C ASP A 93 -4.43 -9.60 -6.23
N VAL A 94 -3.19 -9.54 -5.78
CA VAL A 94 -2.61 -10.50 -4.82
C VAL A 94 -3.35 -10.49 -3.48
N LEU A 95 -4.00 -9.39 -3.11
CA LEU A 95 -4.78 -9.30 -1.87
C LEU A 95 -6.19 -9.90 -2.03
N SER A 96 -6.68 -10.08 -3.26
CA SER A 96 -7.95 -10.77 -3.51
C SER A 96 -7.88 -12.25 -3.12
N ARG A 97 -8.90 -12.72 -2.40
CA ARG A 97 -9.05 -14.15 -2.09
C ARG A 97 -9.19 -15.01 -3.35
N ARG A 98 -9.83 -14.48 -4.39
CA ARG A 98 -9.94 -15.15 -5.69
C ARG A 98 -8.56 -15.38 -6.32
N CYS A 99 -7.69 -14.38 -6.32
CA CYS A 99 -6.32 -14.51 -6.82
C CYS A 99 -5.53 -15.53 -5.99
N GLN A 100 -5.53 -15.37 -4.67
CA GLN A 100 -4.83 -16.26 -3.73
C GLN A 100 -5.23 -17.73 -3.92
N ARG A 101 -6.53 -18.03 -4.04
CA ARG A 101 -6.99 -19.41 -4.29
C ARG A 101 -6.60 -19.93 -5.67
N ARG A 102 -6.73 -19.11 -6.72
CA ARG A 102 -6.41 -19.53 -8.09
C ARG A 102 -4.92 -19.79 -8.29
N ARG A 103 -4.08 -18.92 -7.72
CA ARG A 103 -2.62 -18.98 -7.84
C ARG A 103 -1.95 -19.75 -6.70
N GLN A 104 -2.73 -20.27 -5.76
CA GLN A 104 -2.25 -21.00 -4.58
C GLN A 104 -1.26 -20.18 -3.74
N LEU A 105 -1.51 -18.87 -3.66
CA LEU A 105 -0.71 -17.92 -2.90
C LEU A 105 -1.35 -17.67 -1.53
N ARG A 106 -0.53 -17.43 -0.51
CA ARG A 106 -0.96 -17.00 0.81
C ARG A 106 -0.28 -15.69 1.14
N VAL A 107 -1.08 -14.68 1.48
CA VAL A 107 -0.57 -13.44 2.05
C VAL A 107 -0.56 -13.58 3.57
N SER A 108 0.59 -13.33 4.18
CA SER A 108 0.77 -13.32 5.63
C SER A 108 1.30 -11.96 6.07
N SER A 109 0.96 -11.56 7.30
CA SER A 109 1.62 -10.44 7.96
C SER A 109 3.11 -10.75 8.11
N LEU A 110 3.95 -9.72 8.05
CA LEU A 110 5.31 -9.83 8.54
C LEU A 110 5.29 -10.20 10.04
N PRO A 111 6.29 -10.95 10.53
CA PRO A 111 6.47 -11.19 11.95
C PRO A 111 6.52 -9.85 12.71
N LYS A 112 5.88 -9.79 13.88
CA LYS A 112 5.93 -8.58 14.72
C LYS A 112 7.23 -8.42 15.48
N VAL A 113 7.97 -9.52 15.64
CA VAL A 113 9.22 -9.58 16.38
C VAL A 113 10.30 -9.94 15.38
N HIS A 114 11.32 -9.09 15.31
CA HIS A 114 12.52 -9.36 14.56
C HIS A 114 13.33 -10.44 15.28
N ILE A 115 13.50 -11.59 14.62
CA ILE A 115 14.43 -12.62 15.05
C ILE A 115 15.54 -12.67 13.99
N PRO A 116 16.76 -12.19 14.32
CA PRO A 116 17.88 -12.20 13.40
C PRO A 116 18.12 -13.60 12.82
N HIS A 117 18.43 -13.70 11.53
CA HIS A 117 18.71 -14.94 10.79
C HIS A 117 17.55 -15.95 10.64
N GLU A 118 16.41 -15.76 11.32
CA GLU A 118 15.19 -16.57 11.11
C GLU A 118 14.18 -15.87 10.18
N ASN A 119 14.15 -14.53 10.20
CA ASN A 119 13.22 -13.73 9.42
C ASN A 119 13.79 -13.30 8.06
N LEU A 120 14.04 -14.27 7.17
CA LEU A 120 14.56 -14.05 5.81
C LEU A 120 13.85 -12.94 5.01
N PHE A 121 12.56 -12.73 5.25
CA PHE A 121 11.75 -11.71 4.55
C PHE A 121 11.93 -10.30 5.13
N GLU A 122 12.23 -10.16 6.41
CA GLU A 122 12.43 -8.85 7.04
C GLU A 122 13.78 -8.28 6.64
N ASP A 123 14.82 -9.12 6.66
CA ASP A 123 16.17 -8.77 6.19
C ASP A 123 16.17 -8.36 4.71
N ALA A 124 15.37 -9.04 3.87
CA ALA A 124 15.25 -8.74 2.44
C ALA A 124 14.43 -7.48 2.12
N LEU A 125 13.60 -7.01 3.06
CA LEU A 125 12.74 -5.83 2.91
C LEU A 125 13.28 -4.60 3.66
N CYS A 126 14.36 -4.75 4.42
CA CYS A 126 14.99 -3.63 5.11
C CYS A 126 15.61 -2.69 4.08
N ASP A 127 15.16 -1.43 4.08
CA ASP A 127 15.78 -0.40 3.25
C ASP A 127 17.26 -0.29 3.61
N ASN A 128 18.13 -0.58 2.65
CA ASN A 128 19.56 -0.39 2.84
C ASN A 128 19.88 1.12 2.83
N THR A 129 19.71 1.74 4.00
CA THR A 129 20.04 3.14 4.27
C THR A 129 21.55 3.34 4.51
N GLN A 130 22.34 2.26 4.46
CA GLN A 130 23.78 2.36 4.59
C GLN A 130 24.42 2.63 3.23
N THR A 131 25.12 3.75 3.12
CA THR A 131 26.02 4.01 2.00
C THR A 131 27.04 2.86 1.92
N PRO A 132 27.22 2.19 0.77
CA PRO A 132 28.19 1.11 0.61
C PRO A 132 29.59 1.50 1.08
N VAL A 133 30.34 0.56 1.65
CA VAL A 133 31.72 0.81 2.12
C VAL A 133 32.61 1.43 1.02
N PRO A 134 32.58 0.96 -0.25
CA PRO A 134 33.34 1.60 -1.33
C PRO A 134 33.01 3.09 -1.50
N ASP A 135 31.73 3.46 -1.44
CA ASP A 135 31.27 4.84 -1.59
C ASP A 135 31.69 5.71 -0.39
N GLN A 136 31.65 5.16 0.83
CA GLN A 136 32.15 5.84 2.03
C GLN A 136 33.66 6.10 1.94
N VAL A 137 34.43 5.10 1.51
CA VAL A 137 35.89 5.21 1.34
C VAL A 137 36.21 6.21 0.25
N GLN A 138 35.55 6.11 -0.91
CA GLN A 138 35.72 7.05 -2.02
C GLN A 138 35.47 8.48 -1.55
N PHE A 139 34.33 8.76 -0.89
CA PHE A 139 34.05 10.10 -0.39
C PHE A 139 35.12 10.59 0.59
N ARG A 140 35.56 9.77 1.55
CA ARG A 140 36.58 10.17 2.54
C ARG A 140 37.92 10.52 1.89
N CYS A 141 38.35 9.75 0.91
CA CYS A 141 39.59 9.98 0.17
C CYS A 141 39.45 11.19 -0.79
N ASP A 142 38.47 11.15 -1.68
CA ASP A 142 38.30 12.14 -2.74
C ASP A 142 37.95 13.52 -2.18
N PHE A 143 37.04 13.60 -1.20
CA PHE A 143 36.64 14.87 -0.60
C PHE A 143 37.82 15.56 0.09
N THR A 144 38.65 14.79 0.80
CA THR A 144 39.83 15.33 1.48
C THR A 144 40.89 15.79 0.48
N ALA A 145 41.16 15.00 -0.57
CA ALA A 145 42.11 15.36 -1.62
C ALA A 145 41.65 16.60 -2.42
N TRP A 146 40.36 16.68 -2.73
CA TRP A 146 39.75 17.83 -3.39
C TRP A 146 39.78 19.09 -2.50
N GLU A 147 39.43 18.96 -1.22
CA GLU A 147 39.44 20.08 -0.26
C GLU A 147 40.84 20.72 -0.21
N GLN A 148 41.90 19.91 -0.19
CA GLN A 148 43.28 20.40 -0.14
C GLN A 148 43.69 21.24 -1.36
N ARG A 149 42.97 21.15 -2.49
CA ARG A 149 43.19 21.99 -3.68
C ARG A 149 42.63 23.40 -3.50
N LEU A 150 41.70 23.60 -2.57
CA LEU A 150 41.08 24.89 -2.34
C LEU A 150 41.95 25.80 -1.45
N PRO A 151 41.89 27.13 -1.63
CA PRO A 151 42.46 28.07 -0.67
C PRO A 151 41.88 27.86 0.74
N LEU A 152 42.68 28.08 1.79
CA LEU A 152 42.31 27.83 3.19
C LEU A 152 40.96 28.45 3.61
N VAL A 153 40.63 29.64 3.11
CA VAL A 153 39.34 30.30 3.38
C VAL A 153 38.17 29.50 2.78
N LYS A 154 38.32 28.97 1.57
CA LYS A 154 37.31 28.15 0.91
C LYS A 154 37.19 26.77 1.57
N GLN A 155 38.28 26.19 2.06
CA GLN A 155 38.26 24.95 2.85
C GLN A 155 37.38 25.10 4.10
N ARG A 156 37.59 26.17 4.87
CA ARG A 156 36.77 26.48 6.05
C ARG A 156 35.28 26.62 5.69
N LEU A 157 34.99 27.31 4.59
CA LEU A 157 33.62 27.49 4.14
C LEU A 157 32.97 26.17 3.71
N VAL A 158 33.67 25.33 2.94
CA VAL A 158 33.20 24.00 2.51
C VAL A 158 32.93 23.10 3.70
N LYS A 159 33.84 23.05 4.69
CA LYS A 159 33.62 22.31 5.93
C LYS A 159 32.38 22.79 6.67
N GLY A 160 32.17 24.10 6.76
CA GLY A 160 30.99 24.66 7.38
C GLY A 160 29.69 24.29 6.65
N LEU A 161 29.71 24.27 5.31
CA LEU A 161 28.59 23.80 4.49
C LEU A 161 28.34 22.29 4.67
N ALA A 162 29.39 21.47 4.73
CA ALA A 162 29.31 20.02 4.90
C ALA A 162 28.80 19.61 6.28
N LEU A 163 29.13 20.39 7.32
CA LEU A 163 28.58 20.23 8.68
C LEU A 163 27.13 20.71 8.81
N GLY A 164 26.55 21.29 7.74
CA GLY A 164 25.16 21.73 7.71
C GLY A 164 24.90 23.09 8.37
N HIS A 165 25.92 23.93 8.54
CA HIS A 165 25.70 25.30 9.04
C HIS A 165 24.78 26.10 8.10
N ARG A 166 23.96 26.97 8.68
CA ARG A 166 23.00 27.77 7.91
C ARG A 166 23.74 28.78 7.05
N THR A 167 23.23 29.00 5.84
CA THR A 167 23.78 29.97 4.87
C THR A 167 23.95 31.36 5.48
N LYS A 168 23.01 31.81 6.31
CA LYS A 168 23.07 33.09 7.02
C LYS A 168 24.23 33.19 8.03
N ASP A 169 24.51 32.11 8.76
CA ASP A 169 25.58 32.10 9.76
C ASP A 169 26.96 32.18 9.05
N LEU A 170 27.13 31.42 7.97
CA LEU A 170 28.34 31.46 7.13
C LEU A 170 28.49 32.79 6.39
N ALA A 171 27.39 33.39 5.93
CA ALA A 171 27.40 34.70 5.30
C ALA A 171 27.97 35.77 6.26
N ALA A 172 27.51 35.76 7.52
CA ALA A 172 28.02 36.64 8.56
C ALA A 172 29.49 36.36 8.91
N GLU A 173 29.88 35.09 9.08
CA GLU A 173 31.27 34.71 9.44
C GLU A 173 32.27 35.12 8.35
N PHE A 174 31.93 34.93 7.07
CA PHE A 174 32.83 35.19 5.95
C PHE A 174 32.68 36.60 5.34
N GLY A 175 31.78 37.44 5.87
CA GLY A 175 31.52 38.78 5.33
C GLY A 175 30.95 38.77 3.91
N LEU A 176 30.18 37.74 3.57
CA LEU A 176 29.58 37.53 2.25
C LEU A 176 28.05 37.65 2.31
N SER A 177 27.41 37.87 1.16
CA SER A 177 25.95 37.78 1.09
C SER A 177 25.48 36.31 1.09
N GLU A 178 24.29 36.04 1.61
CA GLU A 178 23.68 34.69 1.56
C GLU A 178 23.56 34.16 0.13
N ALA A 179 23.30 35.06 -0.82
CA ALA A 179 23.30 34.74 -2.26
C ALA A 179 24.67 34.24 -2.73
N ARG A 180 25.77 34.87 -2.29
CA ARG A 180 27.12 34.43 -2.64
C ARG A 180 27.47 33.09 -2.02
N ILE A 181 27.08 32.83 -0.78
CA ILE A 181 27.25 31.50 -0.15
C ILE A 181 26.48 30.42 -0.93
N SER A 182 25.27 30.74 -1.39
CA SER A 182 24.45 29.82 -2.20
C SER A 182 25.07 29.53 -3.57
N GLN A 183 25.69 30.54 -4.21
CA GLN A 183 26.48 30.35 -5.43
C GLN A 183 27.70 29.46 -5.17
N LEU A 184 28.47 29.77 -4.13
CA LEU A 184 29.66 29.00 -3.75
C LEU A 184 29.34 27.54 -3.48
N ARG A 185 28.20 27.22 -2.84
CA ARG A 185 27.74 25.84 -2.65
C ARG A 185 27.60 25.09 -3.98
N LYS A 186 27.03 25.74 -5.01
CA LYS A 186 26.89 25.16 -6.36
C LYS A 186 28.24 25.04 -7.07
N GLU A 187 29.07 26.08 -6.97
CA GLU A 187 30.44 26.07 -7.53
C GLU A 187 31.26 24.91 -6.94
N PHE A 188 31.24 24.73 -5.62
CA PHE A 188 31.92 23.62 -4.94
C PHE A 188 31.37 22.25 -5.35
N SER A 189 30.05 22.11 -5.46
CA SER A 189 29.44 20.86 -5.92
C SER A 189 29.86 20.50 -7.34
N ALA A 190 29.92 21.49 -8.25
CA ALA A 190 30.36 21.26 -9.63
C ALA A 190 31.85 20.93 -9.70
N ASP A 191 32.68 21.65 -8.95
CA ASP A 191 34.14 21.44 -8.90
C ASP A 191 34.50 20.07 -8.31
N TYR A 192 33.82 19.64 -7.25
CA TYR A 192 33.97 18.29 -6.69
C TYR A 192 33.53 17.20 -7.67
N THR A 193 32.44 17.42 -8.42
CA THR A 193 31.97 16.46 -9.44
C THR A 193 33.03 16.28 -10.53
N ALA A 194 33.58 17.39 -11.05
CA ALA A 194 34.64 17.37 -12.03
C ALA A 194 35.92 16.70 -11.51
N PHE A 195 36.25 16.88 -10.21
CA PHE A 195 37.36 16.20 -9.56
C PHE A 195 37.17 14.67 -9.57
N CYS A 196 36.00 14.18 -9.16
CA CYS A 196 35.70 12.75 -9.13
C CYS A 196 35.66 12.13 -10.54
N GLU A 197 35.19 12.84 -11.56
CA GLU A 197 35.21 12.39 -12.96
C GLU A 197 36.64 12.30 -13.53
N GLY A 198 37.52 13.24 -13.16
CA GLY A 198 38.94 13.20 -13.54
C GLY A 198 39.71 12.07 -12.85
N SER A 199 39.38 11.74 -11.60
CA SER A 199 40.00 10.66 -10.82
C SER A 199 39.69 9.26 -11.37
N LYS A 200 38.53 9.07 -12.04
CA LYS A 200 38.11 7.78 -12.62
C LYS A 200 38.82 7.38 -13.92
N ASN A 201 39.58 8.29 -14.53
CA ASN A 201 40.25 8.10 -15.83
C ASN A 201 41.75 7.77 -15.71
N VAL A 202 42.21 7.37 -14.52
CA VAL A 202 43.58 6.90 -14.22
C VAL A 202 43.49 5.47 -13.70
#